data_AF-A0A1A8E3U0-F1
#
_entry.id   AF-A0A1A8E3U0-F1
#
_cell.length_a   1.000
_cell.length_b   1.000
_cell.length_c   1.000
_cell.angle_alpha   90.00
_cell.angle_beta   90.00
_cell.angle_gamma   90.00
#
_symmetry.space_group_name_H-M   'P 1'
#
loop_
_entity.id
_entity.type
_entity.pdbx_description
1 polymer ?
#
loop_
_entity_poly.entity_id
_entity_poly.type
_entity_poly.pdbx_seq_one_letter_code
_entity_poly.pdbx_strand_id
1 'polypeptide(L)'
;CLPDKNITFPVGYCCSISGWGRMHEQAKTYSTLQEAGVRLISDDTCRNPGVYGNHVTEDMICAGMGGCVDACQGDSGGPLACAKGDISFLY
;
A
#
# COMPACT_ATOMS: atom_id res chain seq x y z
N CYS A 1 11.99 -6.97 -7.18
CA CYS A 1 13.03 -6.10 -7.78
C CYS A 1 12.83 -4.66 -7.29
N LEU A 2 13.85 -3.81 -7.39
CA LEU A 2 13.64 -2.36 -7.28
C LEU A 2 13.35 -1.80 -8.68
N PRO A 3 12.37 -0.89 -8.83
CA PRO A 3 12.08 -0.26 -10.10
C PRO A 3 13.22 0.71 -10.46
N ASP A 4 13.55 0.78 -11.75
CA ASP A 4 14.37 1.89 -12.25
C ASP A 4 13.62 3.21 -12.08
N LYS A 5 14.34 4.34 -12.04
CA LYS A 5 13.74 5.68 -11.89
C LYS A 5 12.67 6.03 -12.94
N ASN A 6 12.69 5.36 -14.08
CA ASN A 6 11.75 5.57 -15.18
C ASN A 6 10.53 4.64 -15.12
N ILE A 7 10.50 3.69 -14.17
CA ILE A 7 9.37 2.80 -13.97
C ILE A 7 8.45 3.44 -12.94
N THR A 8 7.29 3.89 -13.41
CA THR A 8 6.21 4.38 -12.57
C THR A 8 4.96 3.52 -12.79
N PHE A 9 4.13 3.44 -11.75
CA PHE A 9 2.85 2.76 -11.82
C PHE A 9 1.73 3.81 -11.81
N PRO A 10 0.75 3.75 -12.72
CA PRO A 10 -0.30 4.75 -12.81
C PRO A 10 -1.27 4.68 -11.63
N VAL A 11 -2.01 5.77 -11.39
CA VAL A 11 -3.12 5.77 -10.43
C VAL A 11 -4.12 4.67 -10.78
N GLY A 12 -4.61 3.96 -9.76
CA GLY A 12 -5.53 2.83 -9.89
C GLY A 12 -4.87 1.49 -10.21
N TYR A 13 -3.54 1.46 -10.40
CA TYR A 13 -2.78 0.23 -10.63
C TYR A 13 -2.90 -0.71 -9.43
N CYS A 14 -3.11 -2.01 -9.69
CA CYS A 14 -3.21 -3.01 -8.64
C CYS A 14 -1.82 -3.45 -8.19
N CYS A 15 -1.58 -3.39 -6.89
CA CYS A 15 -0.38 -3.88 -6.22
C CYS A 15 -0.79 -4.79 -5.07
N SER A 16 0.15 -5.58 -4.56
CA SER A 16 -0.03 -6.43 -3.39
C SER A 16 0.70 -5.84 -2.19
N ILE A 17 0.07 -5.90 -1.02
CA ILE A 17 0.76 -5.76 0.26
C ILE A 17 0.78 -7.12 0.94
N SER A 18 1.81 -7.38 1.75
CA SER A 18 1.89 -8.63 2.51
C SER A 18 2.51 -8.41 3.87
N GLY A 19 2.08 -9.17 4.87
CA GLY A 19 2.60 -9.04 6.22
C GLY A 19 2.04 -10.07 7.20
N TRP A 20 2.58 -10.03 8.43
CA TRP A 20 2.17 -10.87 9.57
C TRP A 20 1.46 -10.04 10.65
N GLY A 21 1.06 -8.82 10.32
CA GLY A 21 0.37 -7.91 11.22
C GLY A 21 -0.98 -8.45 11.68
N ARG A 22 -1.69 -7.62 12.41
CA ARG A 22 -3.02 -7.95 12.93
C ARG A 22 -4.06 -7.93 11.81
N MET A 23 -5.03 -8.84 11.85
CA MET A 23 -6.15 -8.86 10.88
C MET A 23 -7.15 -7.71 11.08
N HIS A 24 -7.14 -7.06 12.25
CA HIS A 24 -7.98 -5.92 12.60
C HIS A 24 -7.34 -5.16 13.78
N GLU A 25 -7.65 -3.87 13.90
CA GLU A 25 -6.99 -2.92 14.82
C GLU A 25 -6.84 -3.42 16.28
N GLN A 26 -7.85 -4.12 16.77
CA GLN A 26 -7.92 -4.59 18.17
C GLN A 26 -7.57 -6.08 18.35
N ALA A 27 -7.08 -6.76 17.30
CA ALA A 27 -6.69 -8.16 17.42
C ALA A 27 -5.55 -8.30 18.46
N LYS A 28 -5.66 -9.27 19.36
CA LYS A 28 -4.62 -9.54 20.37
C LYS A 28 -3.45 -10.35 19.82
N THR A 29 -3.64 -11.02 18.68
CA THR A 29 -2.69 -11.94 18.07
C THR A 29 -2.27 -11.47 16.69
N TYR A 30 -1.02 -11.75 16.33
CA TYR A 30 -0.52 -11.63 14.97
C TYR A 30 -1.12 -12.72 14.07
N SER A 31 -1.18 -12.44 12.78
CA SER A 31 -1.67 -13.40 11.78
C SER A 31 -0.54 -14.30 11.27
N THR A 32 -0.89 -15.37 10.56
CA THR A 32 0.05 -15.98 9.59
C THR A 32 0.22 -15.04 8.41
N LEU A 33 1.25 -15.22 7.58
CA LEU A 33 1.48 -14.37 6.41
C LEU A 33 0.19 -14.19 5.60
N GLN A 34 -0.21 -12.93 5.42
CA GLN A 34 -1.33 -12.53 4.57
C GLN A 34 -0.81 -11.76 3.37
N GLU A 35 -1.60 -11.77 2.30
CA GLU A 35 -1.43 -10.93 1.12
C GLU A 35 -2.78 -10.29 0.78
N ALA A 36 -2.76 -9.01 0.40
CA ALA A 36 -3.96 -8.30 0.02
C ALA A 36 -3.70 -7.39 -1.19
N GLY A 37 -4.67 -7.33 -2.10
CA GLY A 37 -4.63 -6.45 -3.27
C GLY A 37 -5.10 -5.04 -2.92
N VAL A 38 -4.31 -4.04 -3.28
CA VAL A 38 -4.60 -2.61 -3.12
C VAL A 38 -4.44 -1.88 -4.45
N ARG A 39 -5.06 -0.71 -4.59
CA ARG A 39 -4.88 0.15 -5.76
C ARG A 39 -4.15 1.42 -5.38
N LEU A 40 -3.25 1.88 -6.24
CA LEU A 40 -2.61 3.17 -6.08
C LEU A 40 -3.64 4.31 -6.14
N ILE A 41 -3.50 5.29 -5.24
CA ILE A 41 -4.36 6.46 -5.12
C ILE A 41 -3.54 7.68 -5.48
N SER A 42 -4.13 8.66 -6.16
CA SER A 42 -3.42 9.89 -6.52
C SER A 42 -3.09 10.73 -5.28
N ASP A 43 -1.94 11.39 -5.31
CA ASP A 43 -1.53 12.37 -4.30
C ASP A 43 -2.60 13.43 -4.05
N ASP A 44 -3.25 13.94 -5.10
CA ASP A 44 -4.32 14.94 -4.98
C ASP A 44 -5.51 14.43 -4.16
N THR A 45 -5.86 13.14 -4.33
CA THR A 45 -6.94 12.52 -3.55
C THR A 45 -6.50 12.36 -2.10
N CYS A 46 -5.27 11.93 -1.87
CA CYS A 46 -4.75 11.68 -0.53
C CYS A 46 -4.50 12.96 0.28
N ARG A 47 -3.95 13.99 -0.38
CA ARG A 47 -3.71 15.31 0.20
C ARG A 47 -4.97 16.17 0.27
N ASN A 48 -6.11 15.65 -0.16
CA ASN A 48 -7.38 16.31 0.10
C ASN A 48 -7.57 16.50 1.63
N PRO A 49 -7.92 17.71 2.12
CA PRO A 49 -8.11 17.98 3.55
C PRO A 49 -9.11 17.06 4.25
N GLY A 50 -10.09 16.52 3.52
CA GLY A 50 -11.06 15.55 4.06
C GLY A 50 -10.54 14.12 4.20
N VAL A 51 -9.31 13.84 3.75
CA VAL A 51 -8.70 12.50 3.77
C VAL A 51 -7.48 12.51 4.70
N TYR A 52 -6.31 12.95 4.21
CA TYR A 52 -5.11 13.11 5.04
C TYR A 52 -4.53 14.54 5.02
N GLY A 53 -4.97 15.41 4.10
CA GLY A 53 -4.48 16.78 4.03
C GLY A 53 -2.96 16.85 3.96
N ASN A 54 -2.36 17.66 4.84
CA ASN A 54 -0.91 17.90 4.87
C ASN A 54 -0.09 16.79 5.55
N HIS A 55 -0.72 15.68 5.97
CA HIS A 55 0.00 14.56 6.58
C HIS A 55 0.75 13.70 5.55
N VAL A 56 0.38 13.78 4.27
CA VAL A 56 1.04 13.05 3.17
C VAL A 56 2.05 13.97 2.48
N THR A 57 3.35 13.62 2.57
CA THR A 57 4.44 14.39 1.95
C THR A 57 4.68 13.96 0.48
N GLU A 58 5.65 14.58 -0.19
CA GLU A 58 6.05 14.25 -1.58
C GLU A 58 6.74 12.89 -1.71
N ASP A 59 7.30 12.37 -0.62
CA ASP A 59 8.01 11.08 -0.58
C ASP A 59 7.10 9.91 -0.16
N MET A 60 5.79 10.14 -0.05
CA MET A 60 4.81 9.15 0.39
C MET A 60 3.86 8.77 -0.74
N ILE A 61 3.45 7.50 -0.77
CA ILE A 61 2.49 6.97 -1.74
C ILE A 61 1.26 6.47 -0.97
N CYS A 62 0.09 6.68 -1.55
CA CYS A 62 -1.15 6.13 -1.04
C CYS A 62 -1.62 4.94 -1.85
N ALA A 63 -2.06 3.90 -1.15
CA ALA A 63 -2.72 2.75 -1.75
C ALA A 63 -3.86 2.27 -0.85
N GLY A 64 -4.92 1.76 -1.46
CA GLY A 64 -6.04 1.20 -0.72
C GLY A 64 -7.14 0.69 -1.63
N MET A 65 -8.15 0.07 -1.03
CA MET A 65 -9.35 -0.36 -1.75
C MET A 65 -10.60 -0.06 -0.92
N GLY A 66 -11.23 1.09 -1.16
CA GLY A 66 -12.59 1.40 -0.70
C GLY A 66 -12.86 1.16 0.80
N GLY A 67 -11.84 1.24 1.66
CA GLY A 67 -11.95 0.98 3.10
C GLY A 67 -12.12 -0.49 3.52
N CYS A 68 -12.04 -1.46 2.61
CA CYS A 68 -12.21 -2.89 2.93
C CYS A 68 -10.89 -3.64 3.14
N VAL A 69 -9.79 -3.14 2.57
CA VAL A 69 -8.46 -3.78 2.62
C VAL A 69 -7.42 -2.71 2.93
N ASP A 70 -6.73 -2.89 4.05
CA ASP A 70 -5.67 -1.99 4.54
C ASP A 70 -4.61 -2.79 5.31
N ALA A 71 -3.40 -2.25 5.41
CA ALA A 71 -2.36 -2.76 6.28
C ALA A 71 -2.67 -2.40 7.74
N CYS A 72 -2.26 -3.23 8.70
CA CYS A 72 -2.53 -3.00 10.12
C CYS A 72 -1.25 -2.97 10.96
N GLN A 73 -1.44 -2.85 12.27
CA GLN A 73 -0.34 -2.86 13.24
C GLN A 73 0.47 -4.15 13.12
N GLY A 74 1.78 -3.99 12.92
CA GLY A 74 2.71 -5.10 12.69
C GLY A 74 3.05 -5.36 11.21
N ASP A 75 2.38 -4.69 10.27
CA ASP A 75 2.73 -4.75 8.83
C ASP A 75 3.71 -3.66 8.41
N SER A 76 4.03 -2.69 9.29
CA SER A 76 4.96 -1.61 9.00
C SER A 76 6.35 -2.15 8.61
N GLY A 77 6.85 -1.68 7.46
CA GLY A 77 8.08 -2.18 6.84
C GLY A 77 7.87 -3.36 5.87
N GLY A 78 6.64 -3.88 5.77
CA GLY A 78 6.24 -4.85 4.76
C GLY A 78 6.22 -4.27 3.34
N PRO A 79 6.30 -5.12 2.31
CA PRO A 79 6.39 -4.66 0.93
C PRO A 79 5.05 -4.18 0.37
N LEU A 80 5.08 -3.09 -0.39
CA LEU A 80 4.10 -2.78 -1.43
C LEU A 80 4.70 -3.24 -2.76
N ALA A 81 4.18 -4.32 -3.34
CA ALA A 81 4.73 -4.95 -4.53
C ALA A 81 3.80 -4.76 -5.73
N CYS A 82 4.28 -4.11 -6.80
CA CYS A 82 3.54 -3.91 -8.04
C CYS A 82 4.12 -4.78 -9.15
N ALA A 83 3.30 -5.63 -9.77
CA ALA A 83 3.75 -6.58 -10.79
C ALA A 83 3.66 -5.97 -12.20
N LYS A 84 4.76 -5.96 -12.96
CA LYS A 84 4.81 -5.56 -14.38
C LYS A 84 5.37 -6.70 -15.22
N GLY A 85 4.50 -7.39 -15.96
CA GLY A 85 4.86 -8.67 -16.58
C GLY A 85 5.08 -9.73 -15.51
N ASP A 86 6.15 -10.52 -15.64
CA ASP A 86 6.51 -11.57 -14.68
C ASP A 86 7.38 -11.06 -13.50
N ILE A 87 7.55 -9.74 -13.37
CA ILE A 87 8.42 -9.14 -12.36
C ILE A 87 7.60 -8.33 -11.36
N SER A 88 7.75 -8.64 -10.08
CA SER A 88 7.23 -7.83 -8.96
C SER A 88 8.27 -6.82 -8.48
N PHE A 89 7.89 -5.55 -8.47
CA PHE A 89 8.73 -4.44 -8.02
C PHE A 89 8.26 -3.95 -6.64
N LEU A 90 9.20 -3.77 -5.71
CA LEU A 90 8.95 -3.05 -4.46
C LEU A 90 8.80 -1.57 -4.81
N TYR A 91 7.63 -1.00 -4.53
CA TYR A 91 7.26 0.35 -4.92
C TYR A 91 7.07 1.26 -3.72
#